data_AF-A0A536SQS0-F1
#
_entry.id   AF-A0A536SQS0-F1
#
_cell.length_a   1.000
_cell.length_b   1.000
_cell.length_c   1.000
_cell.angle_alpha   90.00
_cell.angle_beta   90.00
_cell.angle_gamma   90.00
#
_symmetry.space_group_name_H-M   'P 1'
#
loop_
_entity.id
_entity.type
_entity.pdbx_description
1 polymer ?
#
loop_
_entity_poly.entity_id
_entity_poly.type
_entity_poly.pdbx_seq_one_letter_code
_entity_poly.pdbx_strand_id
1 'polypeptide(L)'
;MQPQYHPEVVERDAQEHWKRSGAFRASEEPPGPGRRPKFYCLSMFPYPSGKLHMGHVRNYTIGDVMTRFHRMRGYNVLQPMGWDAFGLPAENAAMANGVPPAKWTYENIAYMKKQLRSLGFAIDWERELATCSPDYYRWNQWLFLRMLERGLVYKKTGVVNWDPVDQTVLANEQVIDGRGWRTGALVEKREIPMYYMRITAYAEELLEALDTLPGWPERVKTMQANWIGKSEGVEIGFPCVETKDVLKVFTTRADTLMGSTYCAVAAEHPLAARAAKSNPEVAAFIDECKRGTVMEAELATLEKKGMPTGLHVTHPLSGEKMPVWVANYVLMGYGEGAVMAVPAHDQRDFEFADKYKLPIKQVIKHGVSVQAEKESWNTKDYEYFEFDPEHWKDWYSEKEKGICINSGKYDGLTYQPAVDAIASDLERKSLGKKRVQWRLRDWGISRQRYWGTPVPIVHCGVCGDVPVPDRELPVVLPEDLVPDGTGNPLAKTPSFVNC
;
A
#
# COMPACT_ATOMS: atom_id res chain seq x y z
N MET A 1 -58.67 -1.76 2.04
CA MET A 1 -57.57 -2.61 1.57
C MET A 1 -58.02 -3.24 0.27
N GLN A 2 -57.27 -3.05 -0.83
CA GLN A 2 -57.58 -3.71 -2.11
C GLN A 2 -57.27 -5.22 -1.99
N PRO A 3 -58.02 -6.11 -2.67
CA PRO A 3 -57.80 -7.55 -2.58
C PRO A 3 -56.52 -8.04 -3.27
N GLN A 4 -56.01 -7.28 -4.26
CA GLN A 4 -54.76 -7.57 -4.96
C GLN A 4 -53.66 -6.58 -4.54
N TYR A 5 -52.44 -7.08 -4.37
CA TYR A 5 -51.27 -6.26 -4.07
C TYR A 5 -50.75 -5.57 -5.34
N HIS A 6 -50.74 -4.24 -5.32
CA HIS A 6 -50.27 -3.37 -6.40
C HIS A 6 -49.05 -2.58 -5.91
N PRO A 7 -47.81 -3.11 -6.10
CA PRO A 7 -46.60 -2.48 -5.57
C PRO A 7 -46.43 -1.05 -6.06
N GLU A 8 -46.74 -0.76 -7.32
CA GLU A 8 -46.58 0.55 -7.95
C GLU A 8 -47.37 1.67 -7.23
N VAL A 9 -48.55 1.34 -6.69
CA VAL A 9 -49.37 2.29 -5.94
C VAL A 9 -48.84 2.42 -4.51
N VAL A 10 -48.62 1.30 -3.83
CA VAL A 10 -48.21 1.26 -2.42
C VAL A 10 -46.83 1.90 -2.22
N GLU A 11 -45.86 1.57 -3.08
CA GLU A 11 -44.49 2.10 -3.00
C GLU A 11 -44.45 3.60 -3.23
N ARG A 12 -45.14 4.10 -4.27
CA ARG A 12 -45.22 5.53 -4.56
C ARG A 12 -45.80 6.30 -3.38
N ASP A 13 -46.95 5.87 -2.87
CA ASP A 13 -47.66 6.57 -1.81
C ASP A 13 -46.85 6.56 -0.50
N ALA A 14 -46.18 5.44 -0.17
CA ALA A 14 -45.29 5.33 0.99
C ALA A 14 -44.05 6.24 0.87
N GLN A 15 -43.39 6.23 -0.31
CA GLN A 15 -42.23 7.08 -0.58
C GLN A 15 -42.58 8.57 -0.49
N GLU A 16 -43.73 8.96 -1.04
CA GLU A 16 -44.21 10.34 -0.99
C GLU A 16 -44.57 10.76 0.44
N HIS A 17 -45.20 9.88 1.22
CA HIS A 17 -45.45 10.09 2.64
C HIS A 17 -44.16 10.32 3.43
N TRP A 18 -43.15 9.46 3.25
CA TRP A 18 -41.86 9.60 3.94
C TRP A 18 -41.11 10.86 3.54
N LYS A 19 -41.16 11.22 2.25
CA LYS A 19 -40.57 12.47 1.75
C LYS A 19 -41.25 13.69 2.39
N ARG A 20 -42.58 13.75 2.36
CA ARG A 20 -43.35 14.90 2.88
C ARG A 20 -43.19 15.08 4.38
N SER A 21 -43.12 13.99 5.14
CA SER A 21 -42.92 14.04 6.59
C SER A 21 -41.47 14.28 7.00
N GLY A 22 -40.52 14.31 6.04
CA GLY A 22 -39.10 14.33 6.35
C GLY A 22 -38.69 13.10 7.16
N ALA A 23 -39.36 11.97 6.93
CA ALA A 23 -39.37 10.83 7.85
C ALA A 23 -37.98 10.44 8.27
N PHE A 24 -37.00 10.42 7.37
CA PHE A 24 -35.64 9.92 7.59
C PHE A 24 -34.58 10.99 7.89
N ARG A 25 -34.98 12.25 8.07
CA ARG A 25 -34.06 13.33 8.44
C ARG A 25 -33.41 13.05 9.79
N ALA A 26 -32.08 13.21 9.87
CA ALA A 26 -31.33 13.14 11.12
C ALA A 26 -31.02 14.55 11.63
N SER A 27 -31.10 14.74 12.95
CA SER A 27 -30.85 16.04 13.59
C SER A 27 -29.79 15.93 14.69
N GLU A 28 -28.93 16.92 14.82
CA GLU A 28 -28.00 17.03 15.94
C GLU A 28 -28.75 17.42 17.22
N GLU A 29 -29.15 16.41 18.01
CA GLU A 29 -29.82 16.65 19.29
C GLU A 29 -28.82 17.07 20.39
N PRO A 30 -29.14 18.11 21.19
CA PRO A 30 -28.28 18.57 22.27
C PRO A 30 -28.12 17.49 23.35
N PRO A 31 -27.01 17.50 24.11
CA PRO A 31 -26.84 16.59 25.24
C PRO A 31 -27.87 16.91 26.33
N GLY A 32 -28.55 15.88 26.86
CA GLY A 32 -29.50 16.03 27.96
C GLY A 32 -30.42 14.82 28.17
N PRO A 33 -31.20 14.81 29.26
CA PRO A 33 -32.22 13.79 29.50
C PRO A 33 -33.24 13.76 28.35
N GLY A 34 -33.61 12.56 27.89
CA GLY A 34 -34.57 12.40 26.77
C GLY A 34 -33.96 12.45 25.37
N ARG A 35 -32.64 12.65 25.24
CA ARG A 35 -31.92 12.55 23.95
C ARG A 35 -32.03 11.13 23.40
N ARG A 36 -32.36 11.00 22.12
CA ARG A 36 -32.37 9.69 21.44
C ARG A 36 -30.94 9.18 21.27
N PRO A 37 -30.66 7.89 21.48
CA PRO A 37 -29.36 7.33 21.17
C PRO A 37 -29.07 7.47 19.67
N LYS A 38 -27.85 7.86 19.32
CA LYS A 38 -27.44 8.04 17.91
C LYS A 38 -27.05 6.71 17.27
N PHE A 39 -27.34 6.55 15.99
CA PHE A 39 -26.79 5.48 15.17
C PHE A 39 -26.39 6.05 13.80
N TYR A 40 -25.17 5.80 13.36
CA TYR A 40 -24.71 6.19 12.02
C TYR A 40 -24.59 4.93 11.18
N CYS A 41 -25.51 4.73 10.25
CA CYS A 41 -25.46 3.67 9.26
C CYS A 41 -24.85 4.20 7.96
N LEU A 42 -23.63 3.77 7.62
CA LEU A 42 -22.94 4.20 6.41
C LEU A 42 -22.72 3.03 5.47
N SER A 43 -23.28 3.10 4.27
CA SER A 43 -22.89 2.28 3.13
C SER A 43 -21.86 3.04 2.30
N MET A 44 -20.87 2.35 1.71
CA MET A 44 -19.95 2.97 0.75
C MET A 44 -20.74 3.60 -0.40
N PHE A 45 -20.62 4.92 -0.56
CA PHE A 45 -21.28 5.70 -1.61
C PHE A 45 -20.83 5.29 -3.03
N PRO A 46 -21.69 5.43 -4.05
CA PRO A 46 -21.39 4.94 -5.40
C PRO A 46 -20.53 5.89 -6.22
N TYR A 47 -19.75 5.32 -7.14
CA TYR A 47 -19.25 6.05 -8.31
C TYR A 47 -20.40 6.31 -9.30
N PRO A 48 -20.64 7.56 -9.76
CA PRO A 48 -21.70 7.90 -10.71
C PRO A 48 -21.30 7.57 -12.16
N SER A 49 -20.96 6.30 -12.41
CA SER A 49 -20.46 5.80 -13.68
C SER A 49 -21.55 5.39 -14.68
N GLY A 50 -22.82 5.40 -14.27
CA GLY A 50 -23.95 5.07 -15.14
C GLY A 50 -25.23 4.77 -14.36
N LYS A 51 -25.55 3.47 -14.22
CA LYS A 51 -26.79 3.00 -13.58
C LYS A 51 -26.48 2.09 -12.40
N LEU A 52 -27.42 2.00 -11.44
CA LEU A 52 -27.33 1.00 -10.37
C LEU A 52 -27.38 -0.43 -10.94
N HIS A 53 -26.73 -1.35 -10.24
CA HIS A 53 -26.71 -2.79 -10.51
C HIS A 53 -27.00 -3.56 -9.22
N MET A 54 -27.22 -4.87 -9.26
CA MET A 54 -27.63 -5.65 -8.07
C MET A 54 -26.64 -5.61 -6.91
N GLY A 55 -25.34 -5.46 -7.18
CA GLY A 55 -24.36 -5.17 -6.12
C GLY A 55 -24.67 -3.91 -5.31
N HIS A 56 -25.06 -2.82 -5.98
CA HIS A 56 -25.50 -1.58 -5.33
C HIS A 56 -26.77 -1.82 -4.50
N VAL A 57 -27.78 -2.48 -5.09
CA VAL A 57 -29.04 -2.79 -4.41
C VAL A 57 -28.77 -3.60 -3.14
N ARG A 58 -27.96 -4.65 -3.22
CA ARG A 58 -27.57 -5.47 -2.06
C ARG A 58 -26.95 -4.63 -0.96
N ASN A 59 -25.95 -3.79 -1.29
CA ASN A 59 -25.23 -2.99 -0.32
C ASN A 59 -26.15 -1.96 0.39
N TYR A 60 -26.97 -1.26 -0.39
CA TYR A 60 -27.82 -0.19 0.15
C TYR A 60 -29.07 -0.72 0.86
N THR A 61 -29.61 -1.86 0.43
CA THR A 61 -30.70 -2.53 1.17
C THR A 61 -30.24 -3.03 2.53
N ILE A 62 -29.02 -3.56 2.67
CA ILE A 62 -28.47 -3.96 3.98
C ILE A 62 -28.40 -2.75 4.93
N GLY A 63 -27.90 -1.61 4.46
CA GLY A 63 -27.90 -0.36 5.23
C GLY A 63 -29.31 0.10 5.60
N ASP A 64 -30.23 0.07 4.64
CA ASP A 64 -31.63 0.48 4.85
C ASP A 64 -32.35 -0.34 5.91
N VAL A 65 -32.16 -1.67 5.90
CA VAL A 65 -32.73 -2.58 6.91
C VAL A 65 -32.23 -2.20 8.30
N MET A 66 -30.92 -1.96 8.46
CA MET A 66 -30.34 -1.54 9.74
C MET A 66 -30.88 -0.18 10.19
N THR A 67 -30.99 0.78 9.28
CA THR A 67 -31.53 2.10 9.60
C THR A 67 -32.96 2.06 10.05
N ARG A 68 -33.82 1.34 9.34
CA ARG A 68 -35.24 1.17 9.72
C ARG A 68 -35.36 0.47 11.07
N PHE A 69 -34.60 -0.61 11.28
CA PHE A 69 -34.56 -1.33 12.55
C PHE A 69 -34.19 -0.42 13.72
N HIS A 70 -33.09 0.33 13.61
CA HIS A 70 -32.64 1.23 14.68
C HIS A 70 -33.61 2.41 14.91
N ARG A 71 -34.19 2.99 13.85
CA ARG A 71 -35.22 4.04 14.01
C ARG A 71 -36.45 3.54 14.74
N MET A 72 -36.94 2.34 14.41
CA MET A 72 -38.08 1.74 15.12
C MET A 72 -37.79 1.43 16.59
N ARG A 73 -36.51 1.27 16.96
CA ARG A 73 -36.06 1.16 18.35
C ARG A 73 -35.84 2.50 19.05
N GLY A 74 -36.22 3.60 18.43
CA GLY A 74 -36.14 4.95 19.02
C GLY A 74 -34.79 5.65 18.84
N TYR A 75 -33.88 5.12 18.02
CA TYR A 75 -32.60 5.79 17.74
C TYR A 75 -32.81 6.99 16.80
N ASN A 76 -31.97 8.02 16.98
CA ASN A 76 -31.76 9.05 15.99
C ASN A 76 -30.73 8.54 14.98
N VAL A 77 -31.20 8.11 13.81
CA VAL A 77 -30.37 7.43 12.82
C VAL A 77 -30.02 8.34 11.67
N LEU A 78 -28.73 8.44 11.37
CA LEU A 78 -28.19 9.05 10.15
C LEU A 78 -27.82 7.93 9.16
N GLN A 79 -28.51 7.90 8.02
CA GLN A 79 -28.08 7.17 6.82
C GLN A 79 -27.90 8.18 5.68
N PRO A 80 -26.67 8.64 5.43
CA PRO A 80 -26.40 9.59 4.36
C PRO A 80 -26.18 8.84 3.04
N MET A 81 -26.18 9.61 1.95
CA MET A 81 -25.71 9.16 0.65
C MET A 81 -25.01 10.32 -0.06
N GLY A 82 -24.05 9.99 -0.90
CA GLY A 82 -23.38 10.96 -1.75
C GLY A 82 -22.90 10.30 -3.02
N TRP A 83 -21.99 10.96 -3.71
CA TRP A 83 -21.46 10.53 -5.00
C TRP A 83 -19.96 10.64 -4.99
N ASP A 84 -19.27 9.51 -5.16
CA ASP A 84 -17.82 9.51 -5.35
C ASP A 84 -17.51 9.86 -6.81
N ALA A 85 -17.51 11.15 -7.07
CA ALA A 85 -17.77 11.73 -8.37
C ALA A 85 -16.50 12.13 -9.14
N PHE A 86 -15.32 12.14 -8.50
CA PHE A 86 -14.03 12.34 -9.17
C PHE A 86 -13.38 11.01 -9.59
N GLY A 87 -12.34 11.13 -10.41
CA GLY A 87 -11.44 10.02 -10.74
C GLY A 87 -11.74 9.33 -12.06
N LEU A 88 -10.95 8.28 -12.30
CA LEU A 88 -10.87 7.55 -13.55
C LEU A 88 -12.21 7.06 -14.12
N PRO A 89 -13.16 6.49 -13.32
CA PRO A 89 -14.38 5.92 -13.88
C PRO A 89 -15.24 6.92 -14.66
N ALA A 90 -15.47 8.10 -14.08
CA ALA A 90 -16.27 9.15 -14.72
C ALA A 90 -15.56 9.74 -15.95
N GLU A 91 -14.26 9.98 -15.86
CA GLU A 91 -13.49 10.58 -16.94
C GLU A 91 -13.43 9.70 -18.19
N ASN A 92 -13.17 8.40 -18.05
CA ASN A 92 -13.14 7.49 -19.21
C ASN A 92 -14.53 7.30 -19.84
N ALA A 93 -15.57 7.23 -19.02
CA ALA A 93 -16.93 7.11 -19.54
C ALA A 93 -17.32 8.37 -20.34
N ALA A 94 -16.93 9.55 -19.85
CA ALA A 94 -17.13 10.81 -20.54
C ALA A 94 -16.32 10.89 -21.84
N MET A 95 -15.04 10.48 -21.83
CA MET A 95 -14.18 10.37 -23.02
C MET A 95 -14.79 9.45 -24.08
N ALA A 96 -15.24 8.25 -23.68
CA ALA A 96 -15.83 7.28 -24.61
C ALA A 96 -17.12 7.78 -25.29
N ASN A 97 -17.79 8.78 -24.70
CA ASN A 97 -19.00 9.40 -25.22
C ASN A 97 -18.76 10.82 -25.78
N GLY A 98 -17.51 11.31 -25.77
CA GLY A 98 -17.16 12.64 -26.30
C GLY A 98 -17.83 13.80 -25.54
N VAL A 99 -18.06 13.66 -24.23
CA VAL A 99 -18.71 14.68 -23.40
C VAL A 99 -17.79 15.14 -22.26
N PRO A 100 -17.99 16.35 -21.70
CA PRO A 100 -17.27 16.77 -20.50
C PRO A 100 -17.57 15.85 -19.30
N PRO A 101 -16.55 15.43 -18.52
CA PRO A 101 -16.73 14.61 -17.32
C PRO A 101 -17.71 15.17 -16.29
N ALA A 102 -17.77 16.50 -16.13
CA ALA A 102 -18.75 17.15 -15.25
C ALA A 102 -20.18 16.86 -15.68
N LYS A 103 -20.50 17.10 -16.96
CA LYS A 103 -21.83 16.86 -17.53
C LYS A 103 -22.24 15.39 -17.36
N TRP A 104 -21.37 14.46 -17.74
CA TRP A 104 -21.62 13.02 -17.61
C TRP A 104 -21.92 12.62 -16.16
N THR A 105 -21.07 13.08 -15.24
CA THR A 105 -21.19 12.85 -13.80
C THR A 105 -22.53 13.33 -13.25
N TYR A 106 -22.92 14.59 -13.51
CA TYR A 106 -24.16 15.16 -12.97
C TYR A 106 -25.42 14.52 -13.55
N GLU A 107 -25.40 14.15 -14.84
CA GLU A 107 -26.51 13.40 -15.46
C GLU A 107 -26.68 12.02 -14.82
N ASN A 108 -25.58 11.30 -14.56
CA ASN A 108 -25.61 10.01 -13.88
C ASN A 108 -26.04 10.11 -12.42
N ILE A 109 -25.57 11.12 -11.69
CA ILE A 109 -26.03 11.42 -10.33
C ILE A 109 -27.55 11.60 -10.33
N ALA A 110 -28.08 12.44 -11.22
CA ALA A 110 -29.52 12.67 -11.31
C ALA A 110 -30.31 11.39 -11.63
N TYR A 111 -29.77 10.54 -12.51
CA TYR A 111 -30.39 9.27 -12.87
C TYR A 111 -30.35 8.24 -11.73
N MET A 112 -29.17 7.97 -11.16
CA MET A 112 -28.99 7.00 -10.08
C MET A 112 -29.76 7.42 -8.82
N LYS A 113 -29.87 8.72 -8.55
CA LYS A 113 -30.69 9.25 -7.45
C LYS A 113 -32.16 8.89 -7.60
N LYS A 114 -32.70 8.94 -8.84
CA LYS A 114 -34.08 8.50 -9.11
C LYS A 114 -34.23 7.00 -8.80
N GLN A 115 -33.25 6.18 -9.17
CA GLN A 115 -33.27 4.74 -8.87
C GLN A 115 -33.18 4.45 -7.37
N LEU A 116 -32.30 5.15 -6.63
CA LEU A 116 -32.21 4.99 -5.17
C LEU A 116 -33.51 5.41 -4.48
N ARG A 117 -34.15 6.49 -4.95
CA ARG A 117 -35.45 6.92 -4.44
C ARG A 117 -36.56 5.92 -4.74
N SER A 118 -36.59 5.35 -5.95
CA SER A 118 -37.62 4.36 -6.31
C SER A 118 -37.50 3.06 -5.53
N LEU A 119 -36.30 2.72 -5.02
CA LEU A 119 -36.10 1.59 -4.11
C LEU A 119 -36.54 1.89 -2.66
N GLY A 120 -36.94 3.12 -2.36
CA GLY A 120 -37.50 3.49 -1.06
C GLY A 120 -36.49 3.53 0.09
N PHE A 121 -35.19 3.72 -0.18
CA PHE A 121 -34.18 3.78 0.87
C PHE A 121 -34.36 5.00 1.79
N ALA A 122 -34.16 4.77 3.08
CA ALA A 122 -34.28 5.70 4.21
C ALA A 122 -33.08 6.65 4.32
N ILE A 123 -32.77 7.33 3.22
CA ILE A 123 -31.62 8.23 3.09
C ILE A 123 -31.99 9.65 3.51
N ASP A 124 -31.11 10.30 4.28
CA ASP A 124 -31.16 11.74 4.53
C ASP A 124 -30.56 12.52 3.36
N TRP A 125 -31.43 12.89 2.40
CA TRP A 125 -31.04 13.64 1.20
C TRP A 125 -30.68 15.11 1.46
N GLU A 126 -30.88 15.65 2.67
CA GLU A 126 -30.37 17.00 3.01
C GLU A 126 -28.85 17.02 3.19
N ARG A 127 -28.24 15.84 3.40
CA ARG A 127 -26.79 15.66 3.60
C ARG A 127 -26.10 15.05 2.36
N GLU A 128 -26.73 15.21 1.20
CA GLU A 128 -26.15 14.76 -0.06
C GLU A 128 -24.88 15.55 -0.39
N LEU A 129 -23.86 14.83 -0.86
CA LEU A 129 -22.61 15.42 -1.32
C LEU A 129 -22.20 14.81 -2.67
N ALA A 130 -21.47 15.59 -3.47
CA ALA A 130 -20.77 15.10 -4.65
C ALA A 130 -19.30 15.51 -4.53
N THR A 131 -18.37 14.55 -4.56
CA THR A 131 -16.95 14.84 -4.29
C THR A 131 -16.29 15.72 -5.35
N CYS A 132 -16.90 15.82 -6.54
CA CYS A 132 -16.48 16.70 -7.62
C CYS A 132 -16.94 18.17 -7.45
N SER A 133 -17.80 18.48 -6.48
CA SER A 133 -18.25 19.86 -6.24
C SER A 133 -17.17 20.70 -5.54
N PRO A 134 -16.96 21.97 -5.94
CA PRO A 134 -16.05 22.90 -5.27
C PRO A 134 -16.34 23.06 -3.77
N ASP A 135 -17.61 22.98 -3.37
CA ASP A 135 -18.03 23.07 -1.97
C ASP A 135 -17.50 21.90 -1.11
N TYR A 136 -17.21 20.76 -1.75
CA TYR A 136 -16.60 19.60 -1.13
C TYR A 136 -15.07 19.65 -1.24
N TYR A 137 -14.52 19.68 -2.46
CA TYR A 137 -13.08 19.47 -2.65
C TYR A 137 -12.22 20.64 -2.19
N ARG A 138 -12.80 21.82 -1.90
CA ARG A 138 -12.10 22.89 -1.15
C ARG A 138 -11.51 22.37 0.16
N TRP A 139 -12.17 21.41 0.82
CA TRP A 139 -11.70 20.80 2.06
C TRP A 139 -10.60 19.78 1.84
N ASN A 140 -10.58 19.11 0.68
CA ASN A 140 -9.44 18.27 0.28
C ASN A 140 -8.19 19.14 0.09
N GLN A 141 -8.34 20.27 -0.62
CA GLN A 141 -7.26 21.25 -0.83
C GLN A 141 -6.77 21.83 0.49
N TRP A 142 -7.69 22.26 1.35
CA TRP A 142 -7.35 22.78 2.67
C TRP A 142 -6.60 21.75 3.52
N LEU A 143 -7.09 20.50 3.58
CA LEU A 143 -6.43 19.43 4.34
C LEU A 143 -5.04 19.11 3.78
N PHE A 144 -4.89 19.10 2.45
CA PHE A 144 -3.59 18.95 1.79
C PHE A 144 -2.61 20.03 2.26
N LEU A 145 -3.03 21.29 2.33
CA LEU A 145 -2.18 22.40 2.81
C LEU A 145 -1.79 22.22 4.28
N ARG A 146 -2.73 21.84 5.15
CA ARG A 146 -2.43 21.56 6.56
C ARG A 146 -1.44 20.40 6.72
N MET A 147 -1.57 19.36 5.89
CA MET A 147 -0.65 18.22 5.89
C MET A 147 0.72 18.62 5.32
N LEU A 148 0.78 19.48 4.31
CA LEU A 148 2.02 20.00 3.73
C LEU A 148 2.81 20.81 4.75
N GLU A 149 2.16 21.73 5.47
CA GLU A 149 2.79 22.53 6.53
C GLU A 149 3.36 21.68 7.67
N ARG A 150 2.70 20.56 7.99
CA ARG A 150 3.16 19.59 8.99
C ARG A 150 4.21 18.60 8.47
N GLY A 151 4.62 18.70 7.20
CA GLY A 151 5.55 17.76 6.56
C GLY A 151 4.97 16.35 6.35
N LEU A 152 3.65 16.19 6.44
CA LEU A 152 2.92 14.95 6.15
C LEU A 152 2.58 14.81 4.67
N VAL A 153 2.59 15.92 3.92
CA VAL A 153 2.63 15.89 2.46
C VAL A 153 3.98 16.43 2.02
N TYR A 154 4.59 15.79 1.03
CA TYR A 154 5.85 16.24 0.45
C TYR A 154 5.97 15.85 -1.02
N LYS A 155 6.82 16.55 -1.77
CA LYS A 155 7.11 16.26 -3.17
C LYS A 155 8.39 15.45 -3.28
N LYS A 156 8.35 14.37 -4.07
CA LYS A 156 9.52 13.53 -4.37
C LYS A 156 9.40 12.99 -5.80
N THR A 157 10.53 12.88 -6.50
CA THR A 157 10.59 12.09 -7.74
C THR A 157 10.56 10.62 -7.38
N GLY A 158 9.53 9.93 -7.85
CA GLY A 158 9.36 8.50 -7.65
C GLY A 158 9.30 7.75 -8.97
N VAL A 159 9.68 6.47 -8.93
CA VAL A 159 9.35 5.53 -9.99
C VAL A 159 7.90 5.11 -9.79
N VAL A 160 7.08 5.31 -10.81
CA VAL A 160 5.63 5.15 -10.77
C VAL A 160 5.16 4.07 -11.73
N ASN A 161 4.02 3.45 -11.42
CA ASN A 161 3.29 2.61 -12.35
C ASN A 161 2.57 3.52 -13.33
N TRP A 162 2.88 3.43 -14.62
CA TRP A 162 2.26 4.21 -15.68
C TRP A 162 1.41 3.31 -16.58
N ASP A 163 0.13 3.64 -16.72
CA ASP A 163 -0.74 2.98 -17.71
C ASP A 163 -0.59 3.71 -19.06
N PRO A 164 -0.07 3.05 -20.11
CA PRO A 164 0.16 3.70 -21.40
C PRO A 164 -1.14 3.96 -22.18
N VAL A 165 -2.23 3.26 -21.86
CA VAL A 165 -3.55 3.44 -22.49
C VAL A 165 -4.30 4.58 -21.80
N ASP A 166 -4.34 4.57 -20.47
CA ASP A 166 -5.00 5.62 -19.68
C ASP A 166 -4.15 6.90 -19.54
N GLN A 167 -2.88 6.85 -19.98
CA GLN A 167 -1.88 7.91 -19.85
C GLN A 167 -1.84 8.53 -18.45
N THR A 168 -1.76 7.68 -17.43
CA THR A 168 -1.79 8.10 -16.02
C THR A 168 -0.89 7.26 -15.14
N VAL A 169 -0.49 7.85 -14.03
CA VAL A 169 0.02 7.09 -12.89
C VAL A 169 -1.09 6.29 -12.22
N LEU A 170 -0.77 5.05 -11.88
CA LEU A 170 -1.55 4.13 -11.05
C LEU A 170 -0.86 3.98 -9.69
N ALA A 171 -1.66 3.90 -8.61
CA ALA A 171 -1.14 3.45 -7.32
C ALA A 171 -0.76 1.96 -7.37
N ASN A 172 -0.01 1.46 -6.39
CA ASN A 172 0.33 0.03 -6.34
C ASN A 172 -0.92 -0.84 -6.25
N GLU A 173 -1.97 -0.35 -5.58
CA GLU A 173 -3.25 -1.03 -5.38
C GLU A 173 -4.12 -1.04 -6.65
N GLN A 174 -3.73 -0.26 -7.67
CA GLN A 174 -4.44 -0.14 -8.95
C GLN A 174 -3.77 -0.94 -10.08
N VAL A 175 -2.71 -1.69 -9.76
CA VAL A 175 -2.07 -2.65 -10.66
C VAL A 175 -2.49 -4.04 -10.23
N ILE A 176 -3.02 -4.83 -11.16
CA ILE A 176 -3.43 -6.22 -10.94
C ILE A 176 -2.69 -7.06 -11.97
N ASP A 177 -1.88 -8.00 -11.52
CA ASP A 177 -1.07 -8.90 -12.34
C ASP A 177 -0.20 -8.15 -13.38
N GLY A 178 0.51 -7.12 -12.91
CA GLY A 178 1.36 -6.24 -13.75
C GLY A 178 0.59 -5.34 -14.73
N ARG A 179 -0.75 -5.36 -14.70
CA ARG A 179 -1.62 -4.63 -15.62
C ARG A 179 -2.46 -3.59 -14.92
N GLY A 180 -2.85 -2.55 -15.65
CA GLY A 180 -3.81 -1.57 -15.14
C GLY A 180 -5.14 -2.26 -14.81
N TRP A 181 -5.65 -2.07 -13.58
CA TRP A 181 -6.87 -2.74 -13.08
C TRP A 181 -8.10 -2.58 -13.98
N ARG A 182 -8.09 -1.58 -14.86
CA ARG A 182 -9.20 -1.25 -15.78
C ARG A 182 -8.89 -1.56 -17.23
N THR A 183 -7.76 -1.08 -17.74
CA THR A 183 -7.40 -1.22 -19.17
C THR A 183 -6.92 -2.62 -19.50
N GLY A 184 -6.39 -3.35 -18.50
CA GLY A 184 -5.64 -4.58 -18.72
C GLY A 184 -4.31 -4.35 -19.45
N ALA A 185 -3.88 -3.11 -19.70
CA ALA A 185 -2.63 -2.81 -20.37
C ALA A 185 -1.44 -3.10 -19.46
N LEU A 186 -0.31 -3.54 -20.04
CA LEU A 186 0.93 -3.70 -19.29
C LEU A 186 1.40 -2.32 -18.79
N VAL A 187 1.73 -2.26 -17.51
CA VAL A 187 2.17 -1.04 -16.84
C VAL A 187 3.65 -0.75 -17.18
N GLU A 188 3.99 0.50 -17.42
CA GLU A 188 5.38 0.95 -17.57
C GLU A 188 5.91 1.55 -16.27
N LYS A 189 7.23 1.56 -16.07
CA LYS A 189 7.87 2.34 -15.01
C LYS A 189 8.32 3.69 -15.55
N ARG A 190 7.92 4.79 -14.90
CA ARG A 190 8.37 6.16 -15.24
C ARG A 190 8.87 6.90 -14.01
N GLU A 191 9.77 7.85 -14.19
CA GLU A 191 10.18 8.76 -13.11
C GLU A 191 9.41 10.08 -13.23
N ILE A 192 8.60 10.40 -12.22
CA ILE A 192 7.77 11.61 -12.24
C ILE A 192 7.81 12.27 -10.85
N PRO A 193 7.95 13.61 -10.75
CA PRO A 193 7.76 14.32 -9.50
C PRO A 193 6.30 14.24 -9.07
N MET A 194 6.05 13.75 -7.85
CA MET A 194 4.71 13.58 -7.29
C MET A 194 4.64 14.02 -5.84
N TYR A 195 3.44 14.33 -5.38
CA TYR A 195 3.12 14.49 -3.98
C TYR A 195 2.79 13.15 -3.34
N TYR A 196 3.35 12.94 -2.16
CA TYR A 196 3.14 11.77 -1.32
C TYR A 196 2.58 12.21 0.04
N MET A 197 1.60 11.46 0.56
CA MET A 197 1.18 11.52 1.95
C MET A 197 1.99 10.52 2.78
N ARG A 198 2.59 11.00 3.87
CA ARG A 198 3.44 10.23 4.78
C ARG A 198 2.61 9.35 5.72
N ILE A 199 1.83 8.43 5.16
CA ILE A 199 1.03 7.47 5.94
C ILE A 199 1.93 6.58 6.81
N THR A 200 3.19 6.37 6.42
CA THR A 200 4.15 5.61 7.22
C THR A 200 4.47 6.24 8.58
N ALA A 201 4.24 7.55 8.75
CA ALA A 201 4.35 8.21 10.06
C ALA A 201 3.30 7.71 11.06
N TYR A 202 2.23 7.09 10.58
CA TYR A 202 1.14 6.51 11.36
C TYR A 202 1.13 4.98 11.31
N ALA A 203 2.16 4.32 10.78
CA ALA A 203 2.16 2.86 10.57
C ALA A 203 1.97 2.07 11.86
N GLU A 204 2.63 2.49 12.95
CA GLU A 204 2.48 1.87 14.27
C GLU A 204 1.06 2.05 14.80
N GLU A 205 0.55 3.28 14.83
CA GLU A 205 -0.81 3.59 15.30
C GLU A 205 -1.88 2.82 14.50
N LEU A 206 -1.72 2.75 13.17
CA LEU A 206 -2.61 1.99 12.29
C LEU A 206 -2.60 0.49 12.59
N LEU A 207 -1.43 -0.07 12.94
CA LEU A 207 -1.30 -1.49 13.27
C LEU A 207 -1.89 -1.79 14.64
N GLU A 208 -1.51 -1.02 15.67
CA GLU A 208 -2.00 -1.18 17.05
C GLU A 208 -3.53 -1.00 17.14
N ALA A 209 -4.08 -0.08 16.35
CA ALA A 209 -5.53 0.13 16.32
C ALA A 209 -6.30 -1.13 15.94
N LEU A 210 -5.75 -2.02 15.10
CA LEU A 210 -6.44 -3.24 14.64
C LEU A 210 -6.87 -4.15 15.80
N ASP A 211 -6.11 -4.19 16.90
CA ASP A 211 -6.41 -5.02 18.07
C ASP A 211 -7.65 -4.54 18.84
N THR A 212 -7.96 -3.25 18.72
CA THR A 212 -9.04 -2.61 19.48
C THR A 212 -10.28 -2.29 18.64
N LEU A 213 -10.25 -2.53 17.31
CA LEU A 213 -11.36 -2.24 16.41
C LEU A 213 -12.57 -3.18 16.64
N PRO A 214 -13.65 -2.72 17.28
CA PRO A 214 -14.79 -3.58 17.56
C PRO A 214 -15.61 -3.81 16.29
N GLY A 215 -16.12 -5.03 16.11
CA GLY A 215 -17.01 -5.38 15.01
C GLY A 215 -16.36 -5.50 13.63
N TRP A 216 -15.03 -5.40 13.53
CA TRP A 216 -14.31 -5.64 12.28
C TRP A 216 -14.05 -7.14 12.04
N PRO A 217 -14.28 -7.65 10.81
CA PRO A 217 -13.96 -9.04 10.48
C PRO A 217 -12.46 -9.33 10.58
N GLU A 218 -12.10 -10.47 11.17
CA GLU A 218 -10.69 -10.86 11.38
C GLU A 218 -9.90 -10.87 10.07
N ARG A 219 -10.49 -11.40 8.99
CA ARG A 219 -9.89 -11.41 7.66
C ARG A 219 -9.42 -10.02 7.20
N VAL A 220 -10.21 -8.97 7.47
CA VAL A 220 -9.86 -7.60 7.06
C VAL A 220 -8.70 -7.07 7.90
N LYS A 221 -8.71 -7.33 9.22
CA LYS A 221 -7.62 -6.96 10.12
C LYS A 221 -6.31 -7.66 9.72
N THR A 222 -6.35 -8.97 9.47
CA THR A 222 -5.17 -9.73 9.00
C THR A 222 -4.64 -9.18 7.67
N MET A 223 -5.50 -8.84 6.71
CA MET A 223 -5.08 -8.21 5.45
C MET A 223 -4.37 -6.87 5.69
N GLN A 224 -4.90 -6.01 6.56
CA GLN A 224 -4.30 -4.73 6.93
C GLN A 224 -2.96 -4.93 7.66
N ALA A 225 -2.88 -5.83 8.64
CA ALA A 225 -1.65 -6.13 9.37
C ALA A 225 -0.53 -6.63 8.44
N ASN A 226 -0.86 -7.54 7.50
CA ASN A 226 0.08 -8.05 6.50
C ASN A 226 0.50 -6.98 5.47
N TRP A 227 -0.39 -6.03 5.19
CA TRP A 227 -0.12 -4.89 4.30
C TRP A 227 0.79 -3.86 4.97
N ILE A 228 0.50 -3.51 6.24
CA ILE A 228 1.32 -2.58 7.02
C ILE A 228 2.71 -3.19 7.25
N GLY A 229 2.74 -4.47 7.63
CA GLY A 229 3.93 -5.31 7.66
C GLY A 229 5.06 -4.73 8.53
N LYS A 230 4.85 -4.65 9.84
CA LYS A 230 5.92 -4.31 10.79
C LYS A 230 6.96 -5.41 10.82
N SER A 231 8.23 -5.03 10.76
CA SER A 231 9.36 -5.95 10.88
C SER A 231 10.43 -5.33 11.77
N GLU A 232 10.73 -5.99 12.88
CA GLU A 232 11.84 -5.60 13.75
C GLU A 232 13.07 -6.44 13.40
N GLY A 233 14.20 -5.76 13.23
CA GLY A 233 15.41 -6.39 12.76
C GLY A 233 16.63 -5.54 12.95
N VAL A 234 17.67 -5.83 12.17
CA VAL A 234 18.96 -5.15 12.22
C VAL A 234 19.29 -4.65 10.81
N GLU A 235 19.64 -3.37 10.73
CA GLU A 235 20.32 -2.82 9.57
C GLU A 235 21.81 -3.19 9.68
N ILE A 236 22.37 -3.77 8.63
CA ILE A 236 23.74 -4.28 8.61
C ILE A 236 24.45 -3.65 7.40
N GLY A 237 25.61 -3.06 7.65
CA GLY A 237 26.50 -2.49 6.65
C GLY A 237 27.62 -3.47 6.30
N PHE A 238 27.73 -3.78 5.01
CA PHE A 238 28.76 -4.60 4.41
C PHE A 238 29.71 -3.70 3.59
N PRO A 239 30.92 -3.40 4.08
CA PRO A 239 31.88 -2.59 3.33
C PRO A 239 32.17 -3.17 1.95
N CYS A 240 32.08 -2.36 0.90
CA CYS A 240 32.46 -2.80 -0.44
C CYS A 240 33.98 -2.97 -0.53
N VAL A 241 34.45 -4.02 -1.22
CA VAL A 241 35.89 -4.27 -1.37
C VAL A 241 36.49 -3.32 -2.41
N GLU A 242 35.76 -3.08 -3.49
CA GLU A 242 36.25 -2.29 -4.63
C GLU A 242 36.07 -0.78 -4.45
N THR A 243 35.27 -0.33 -3.48
CA THR A 243 34.99 1.10 -3.23
C THR A 243 34.95 1.43 -1.74
N LYS A 244 34.85 2.72 -1.40
CA LYS A 244 34.61 3.17 -0.01
C LYS A 244 33.13 3.12 0.39
N ASP A 245 32.27 2.57 -0.47
CA ASP A 245 30.84 2.48 -0.22
C ASP A 245 30.57 1.37 0.82
N VAL A 246 29.43 1.45 1.50
CA VAL A 246 28.94 0.40 2.39
C VAL A 246 27.58 -0.04 1.89
N LEU A 247 27.46 -1.32 1.53
CA LEU A 247 26.19 -1.92 1.15
C LEU A 247 25.36 -2.17 2.41
N LYS A 248 24.25 -1.47 2.56
CA LYS A 248 23.36 -1.68 3.70
C LYS A 248 22.23 -2.62 3.34
N VAL A 249 21.95 -3.55 4.24
CA VAL A 249 20.85 -4.49 4.14
C VAL A 249 20.02 -4.44 5.42
N PHE A 250 18.79 -4.89 5.34
CA PHE A 250 17.94 -5.10 6.51
C PHE A 250 17.58 -6.59 6.64
N THR A 251 17.64 -7.12 7.86
CA THR A 251 17.24 -8.50 8.14
C THR A 251 16.48 -8.61 9.46
N THR A 252 15.44 -9.44 9.47
CA THR A 252 14.76 -9.90 10.71
C THR A 252 15.41 -11.16 11.29
N ARG A 253 16.55 -11.59 10.73
CA ARG A 253 17.30 -12.81 11.10
C ARG A 253 18.77 -12.48 11.32
N ALA A 254 19.05 -11.48 12.15
CA ALA A 254 20.44 -11.10 12.44
C ALA A 254 21.21 -12.23 13.15
N ASP A 255 20.51 -13.13 13.84
CA ASP A 255 21.04 -14.38 14.42
C ASP A 255 21.80 -15.24 13.40
N THR A 256 21.42 -15.16 12.11
CA THR A 256 21.99 -16.00 11.06
C THR A 256 23.09 -15.31 10.24
N LEU A 257 23.51 -14.09 10.63
CA LEU A 257 24.47 -13.28 9.88
C LEU A 257 25.74 -14.06 9.50
N MET A 258 26.29 -14.85 10.43
CA MET A 258 27.52 -15.64 10.22
C MET A 258 27.41 -16.72 9.14
N GLY A 259 26.18 -17.04 8.71
CA GLY A 259 25.85 -17.95 7.63
C GLY A 259 25.63 -17.25 6.29
N SER A 260 25.80 -15.93 6.23
CA SER A 260 25.69 -15.20 4.98
C SER A 260 26.84 -15.54 4.05
N THR A 261 26.53 -15.89 2.81
CA THR A 261 27.53 -16.34 1.82
C THR A 261 27.57 -15.46 0.57
N TYR A 262 26.56 -14.62 0.36
CA TYR A 262 26.52 -13.59 -0.68
C TYR A 262 25.56 -12.46 -0.30
N CYS A 263 25.65 -11.34 -1.01
CA CYS A 263 24.62 -10.29 -0.98
C CYS A 263 23.95 -10.18 -2.35
N ALA A 264 22.66 -9.86 -2.36
CA ALA A 264 21.90 -9.62 -3.58
C ALA A 264 21.37 -8.18 -3.59
N VAL A 265 21.44 -7.52 -4.74
CA VAL A 265 20.96 -6.15 -4.96
C VAL A 265 19.90 -6.11 -6.07
N ALA A 266 19.01 -5.12 -5.97
CA ALA A 266 18.01 -4.85 -7.00
C ALA A 266 18.67 -4.41 -8.33
N ALA A 267 17.98 -4.61 -9.45
CA ALA A 267 18.46 -4.22 -10.78
C ALA A 267 18.72 -2.70 -10.91
N GLU A 268 17.98 -1.88 -10.16
CA GLU A 268 18.12 -0.43 -10.11
C GLU A 268 19.20 0.04 -9.11
N HIS A 269 19.81 -0.85 -8.34
CA HIS A 269 20.77 -0.48 -7.31
C HIS A 269 22.06 0.12 -7.93
N PRO A 270 22.69 1.15 -7.32
CA PRO A 270 23.91 1.76 -7.86
C PRO A 270 25.06 0.78 -8.13
N LEU A 271 25.20 -0.29 -7.32
CA LEU A 271 26.19 -1.34 -7.57
C LEU A 271 25.88 -2.16 -8.83
N ALA A 272 24.60 -2.45 -9.11
CA ALA A 272 24.19 -3.13 -10.33
C ALA A 272 24.51 -2.26 -11.56
N ALA A 273 24.17 -0.97 -11.50
CA ALA A 273 24.50 0.00 -12.54
C ALA A 273 26.01 0.14 -12.77
N ARG A 274 26.82 0.05 -11.70
CA ARG A 274 28.29 0.06 -11.79
C ARG A 274 28.80 -1.20 -12.51
N ALA A 275 28.32 -2.38 -12.12
CA ALA A 275 28.71 -3.64 -12.75
C ALA A 275 28.34 -3.71 -14.23
N ALA A 276 27.19 -3.15 -14.61
CA ALA A 276 26.73 -3.09 -16.00
C ALA A 276 27.64 -2.27 -16.93
N LYS A 277 28.41 -1.31 -16.41
CA LYS A 277 29.35 -0.51 -17.23
C LYS A 277 30.46 -1.37 -17.85
N SER A 278 30.85 -2.44 -17.18
CA SER A 278 31.94 -3.32 -17.60
C SER A 278 31.48 -4.72 -18.02
N ASN A 279 30.19 -5.06 -17.86
CA ASN A 279 29.64 -6.36 -18.21
C ASN A 279 28.30 -6.22 -18.99
N PRO A 280 28.32 -6.45 -20.32
CA PRO A 280 27.12 -6.39 -21.17
C PRO A 280 26.01 -7.38 -20.77
N GLU A 281 26.35 -8.53 -20.21
CA GLU A 281 25.35 -9.53 -19.77
C GLU A 281 24.60 -9.03 -18.53
N VAL A 282 25.30 -8.40 -17.59
CA VAL A 282 24.67 -7.75 -16.43
C VAL A 282 23.78 -6.59 -16.88
N ALA A 283 24.22 -5.80 -17.86
CA ALA A 283 23.40 -4.74 -18.44
C ALA A 283 22.10 -5.29 -19.07
N ALA A 284 22.20 -6.37 -19.86
CA ALA A 284 21.05 -7.02 -20.47
C ALA A 284 20.09 -7.60 -19.42
N PHE A 285 20.61 -8.19 -18.35
CA PHE A 285 19.79 -8.71 -17.25
C PHE A 285 19.08 -7.60 -16.47
N ILE A 286 19.76 -6.47 -16.20
CA ILE A 286 19.13 -5.30 -15.59
C ILE A 286 17.98 -4.77 -16.46
N ASP A 287 18.17 -4.72 -17.78
CA ASP A 287 17.12 -4.31 -18.71
C ASP A 287 15.96 -5.33 -18.77
N GLU A 288 16.23 -6.63 -18.66
CA GLU A 288 15.19 -7.67 -18.48
C GLU A 288 14.38 -7.40 -17.21
N CYS A 289 15.05 -7.21 -16.06
CA CYS A 289 14.38 -6.94 -14.79
C CYS A 289 13.52 -5.67 -14.82
N LYS A 290 13.99 -4.60 -15.46
CA LYS A 290 13.25 -3.34 -15.60
C LYS A 290 11.99 -3.46 -16.47
N ARG A 291 11.98 -4.40 -17.42
CA ARG A 291 10.80 -4.71 -18.26
C ARG A 291 9.81 -5.62 -17.54
N GLY A 292 10.26 -6.36 -16.54
CA GLY A 292 9.41 -7.18 -15.68
C GLY A 292 8.51 -6.31 -14.81
N THR A 293 7.23 -6.19 -15.18
CA THR A 293 6.20 -5.69 -14.27
C THR A 293 5.89 -6.80 -13.28
N VAL A 294 6.31 -6.65 -12.03
CA VAL A 294 5.99 -7.67 -11.05
C VAL A 294 5.49 -7.02 -9.78
N MET A 295 4.25 -7.36 -9.40
CA MET A 295 3.74 -7.11 -8.06
C MET A 295 4.52 -8.00 -7.07
N GLU A 296 4.65 -7.60 -5.80
CA GLU A 296 5.32 -8.41 -4.77
C GLU A 296 4.79 -9.85 -4.68
N ALA A 297 3.49 -10.06 -4.93
CA ALA A 297 2.87 -11.39 -4.92
C ALA A 297 3.33 -12.28 -6.08
N GLU A 298 3.53 -11.72 -7.26
CA GLU A 298 4.04 -12.43 -8.44
C GLU A 298 5.55 -12.70 -8.33
N LEU A 299 6.31 -11.80 -7.67
CA LEU A 299 7.74 -12.01 -7.40
C LEU A 299 8.00 -13.28 -6.59
N ALA A 300 7.07 -13.67 -5.72
CA ALA A 300 7.20 -14.90 -4.94
C ALA A 300 7.15 -16.15 -5.83
N THR A 301 6.33 -16.16 -6.88
CA THR A 301 6.13 -17.32 -7.76
C THR A 301 7.05 -17.35 -8.97
N LEU A 302 7.63 -16.20 -9.36
CA LEU A 302 8.60 -16.16 -10.45
C LEU A 302 9.85 -16.98 -10.16
N GLU A 303 10.39 -17.58 -11.23
CA GLU A 303 11.71 -18.18 -11.21
C GLU A 303 12.75 -17.14 -10.74
N LYS A 304 13.51 -17.49 -9.71
CA LYS A 304 14.57 -16.63 -9.18
C LYS A 304 15.74 -16.68 -10.16
N LYS A 305 16.08 -15.51 -10.69
CA LYS A 305 17.21 -15.32 -11.61
C LYS A 305 18.14 -14.28 -11.05
N GLY A 306 19.44 -14.43 -11.32
CA GLY A 306 20.42 -13.43 -10.99
C GLY A 306 21.71 -13.59 -11.79
N MET A 307 22.53 -12.53 -11.73
CA MET A 307 23.82 -12.45 -12.39
C MET A 307 24.89 -11.98 -11.40
N PRO A 308 26.10 -12.57 -11.42
CA PRO A 308 27.20 -12.11 -10.58
C PRO A 308 27.65 -10.73 -11.06
N THR A 309 27.83 -9.79 -10.13
CA THR A 309 28.27 -8.42 -10.47
C THR A 309 29.78 -8.33 -10.72
N GLY A 310 30.55 -9.31 -10.22
CA GLY A 310 32.01 -9.22 -10.09
C GLY A 310 32.49 -8.33 -8.93
N LEU A 311 31.57 -7.65 -8.24
CA LEU A 311 31.84 -6.85 -7.04
C LEU A 311 31.72 -7.72 -5.79
N HIS A 312 32.36 -7.28 -4.72
CA HIS A 312 32.38 -7.98 -3.45
C HIS A 312 32.17 -7.05 -2.28
N VAL A 313 31.73 -7.64 -1.18
CA VAL A 313 31.67 -6.99 0.11
C VAL A 313 32.42 -7.79 1.15
N THR A 314 32.81 -7.13 2.24
CA THR A 314 33.40 -7.75 3.40
C THR A 314 32.32 -8.04 4.43
N HIS A 315 32.23 -9.28 4.89
CA HIS A 315 31.36 -9.67 5.99
C HIS A 315 31.78 -8.90 7.27
N PRO A 316 30.88 -8.15 7.93
CA PRO A 316 31.25 -7.16 8.95
C PRO A 316 31.81 -7.78 10.24
N LEU A 317 31.49 -9.05 10.52
CA LEU A 317 31.98 -9.79 11.69
C LEU A 317 33.14 -10.74 11.38
N SER A 318 32.96 -11.72 10.47
CA SER A 318 34.03 -12.67 10.09
C SER A 318 35.17 -12.06 9.27
N GLY A 319 34.92 -10.97 8.53
CA GLY A 319 35.90 -10.39 7.60
C GLY A 319 36.02 -11.12 6.26
N GLU A 320 35.24 -12.18 6.03
CA GLU A 320 35.26 -12.95 4.79
C GLU A 320 34.76 -12.10 3.60
N LYS A 321 35.33 -12.34 2.42
CA LYS A 321 34.92 -11.68 1.18
C LYS A 321 33.74 -12.43 0.57
N MET A 322 32.64 -11.72 0.30
CA MET A 322 31.41 -12.29 -0.25
C MET A 322 31.05 -11.65 -1.60
N PRO A 323 30.60 -12.43 -2.58
CA PRO A 323 30.18 -11.90 -3.87
C PRO A 323 28.86 -11.13 -3.77
N VAL A 324 28.72 -10.11 -4.61
CA VAL A 324 27.47 -9.38 -4.81
C VAL A 324 26.80 -9.84 -6.12
N TRP A 325 25.50 -10.12 -6.05
CA TRP A 325 24.66 -10.54 -7.18
C TRP A 325 23.60 -9.50 -7.49
N VAL A 326 23.25 -9.34 -8.76
CA VAL A 326 21.97 -8.69 -9.13
C VAL A 326 20.92 -9.78 -9.18
N ALA A 327 19.78 -9.61 -8.50
CA ALA A 327 18.73 -10.63 -8.50
C ALA A 327 17.35 -10.02 -8.73
N ASN A 328 16.50 -10.72 -9.49
CA ASN A 328 15.18 -10.23 -9.89
C ASN A 328 14.14 -10.18 -8.74
N TYR A 329 14.46 -10.78 -7.59
CA TYR A 329 13.58 -10.83 -6.42
C TYR A 329 13.90 -9.76 -5.37
N VAL A 330 14.98 -8.99 -5.55
CA VAL A 330 15.35 -7.89 -4.65
C VAL A 330 14.74 -6.59 -5.17
N LEU A 331 14.02 -5.90 -4.30
CA LEU A 331 13.27 -4.68 -4.66
C LEU A 331 13.97 -3.42 -4.14
N MET A 332 14.24 -2.46 -5.02
CA MET A 332 14.86 -1.17 -4.64
C MET A 332 14.05 -0.41 -3.58
N GLY A 333 12.72 -0.58 -3.58
CA GLY A 333 11.82 0.08 -2.63
C GLY A 333 11.71 -0.59 -1.25
N TYR A 334 12.41 -1.70 -1.01
CA TYR A 334 12.43 -2.39 0.28
C TYR A 334 13.86 -2.35 0.87
N GLY A 335 14.00 -1.87 2.11
CA GLY A 335 15.32 -1.57 2.69
C GLY A 335 16.08 -0.52 1.87
N GLU A 336 17.35 -0.77 1.57
CA GLU A 336 18.14 0.03 0.61
C GLU A 336 18.30 -0.68 -0.75
N GLY A 337 17.37 -1.55 -1.11
CA GLY A 337 17.44 -2.30 -2.37
C GLY A 337 18.48 -3.42 -2.37
N ALA A 338 18.80 -3.94 -1.19
CA ALA A 338 19.80 -4.98 -0.99
C ALA A 338 19.44 -5.89 0.18
N VAL A 339 19.83 -7.16 0.06
CA VAL A 339 19.66 -8.20 1.09
C VAL A 339 20.95 -8.99 1.26
N MET A 340 21.23 -9.43 2.49
CA MET A 340 22.19 -10.52 2.72
C MET A 340 21.46 -11.83 2.49
N ALA A 341 22.12 -12.79 1.86
CA ALA A 341 21.54 -14.10 1.65
C ALA A 341 22.15 -15.11 2.63
N VAL A 342 21.29 -15.91 3.26
CA VAL A 342 21.67 -16.96 4.21
C VAL A 342 21.01 -18.28 3.79
N PRO A 343 21.59 -18.99 2.80
CA PRO A 343 20.92 -20.13 2.17
C PRO A 343 20.50 -21.24 3.13
N ALA A 344 21.25 -21.48 4.21
CA ALA A 344 20.88 -22.54 5.15
C ALA A 344 19.63 -22.23 5.99
N HIS A 345 19.11 -20.99 5.96
CA HIS A 345 18.06 -20.52 6.88
C HIS A 345 16.97 -19.63 6.23
N ASP A 346 17.03 -19.38 4.91
CA ASP A 346 15.96 -18.77 4.12
C ASP A 346 15.76 -19.60 2.85
N GLN A 347 14.52 -20.02 2.59
CA GLN A 347 14.18 -20.91 1.49
C GLN A 347 14.52 -20.31 0.12
N ARG A 348 14.29 -19.01 -0.06
CA ARG A 348 14.56 -18.33 -1.34
C ARG A 348 16.05 -18.27 -1.60
N ASP A 349 16.81 -18.00 -0.55
CA ASP A 349 18.27 -17.99 -0.63
C ASP A 349 18.84 -19.39 -0.88
N PHE A 350 18.21 -20.44 -0.30
CA PHE A 350 18.54 -21.85 -0.55
C PHE A 350 18.34 -22.21 -2.02
N GLU A 351 17.16 -21.97 -2.56
CA GLU A 351 16.81 -22.27 -3.95
C GLU A 351 17.72 -21.52 -4.94
N PHE A 352 18.02 -20.25 -4.65
CA PHE A 352 18.96 -19.48 -5.46
C PHE A 352 20.38 -20.02 -5.35
N ALA A 353 20.84 -20.36 -4.15
CA ALA A 353 22.18 -20.90 -3.94
C ALA A 353 22.37 -22.27 -4.59
N ASP A 354 21.37 -23.15 -4.50
CA ASP A 354 21.42 -24.46 -5.16
C ASP A 354 21.48 -24.31 -6.69
N LYS A 355 20.65 -23.43 -7.26
CA LYS A 355 20.64 -23.15 -8.70
C LYS A 355 21.99 -22.63 -9.22
N TYR A 356 22.61 -21.70 -8.48
CA TYR A 356 23.86 -21.05 -8.90
C TYR A 356 25.12 -21.64 -8.25
N LYS A 357 24.99 -22.75 -7.51
CA LYS A 357 26.06 -23.43 -6.78
C LYS A 357 26.85 -22.49 -5.87
N LEU A 358 26.12 -21.63 -5.16
CA LEU A 358 26.67 -20.76 -4.12
C LEU A 358 26.81 -21.51 -2.78
N PRO A 359 27.72 -21.08 -1.90
CA PRO A 359 27.94 -21.77 -0.63
C PRO A 359 26.70 -21.75 0.27
N ILE A 360 26.40 -22.90 0.89
CA ILE A 360 25.35 -23.06 1.90
C ILE A 360 26.03 -23.38 3.23
N LYS A 361 25.87 -22.49 4.21
CA LYS A 361 26.57 -22.57 5.52
C LYS A 361 25.56 -22.59 6.66
N GLN A 362 25.44 -23.73 7.34
CA GLN A 362 24.60 -23.86 8.52
C GLN A 362 25.20 -23.08 9.70
N VAL A 363 24.39 -22.21 10.29
CA VAL A 363 24.72 -21.46 11.51
C VAL A 363 23.67 -21.55 12.60
N ILE A 364 22.53 -22.16 12.33
CA ILE A 364 21.52 -22.50 13.34
C ILE A 364 21.31 -24.01 13.33
N LYS A 365 21.35 -24.61 14.51
CA LYS A 365 20.86 -25.98 14.73
C LYS A 365 19.50 -25.92 15.41
N HIS A 366 18.59 -26.79 14.99
CA HIS A 366 17.27 -26.95 15.59
C HIS A 366 17.15 -28.31 16.25
N GLY A 367 16.36 -28.38 17.31
CA GLY A 367 16.08 -29.64 17.99
C GLY A 367 14.72 -29.65 18.69
N VAL A 368 14.38 -30.82 19.23
CA VAL A 368 13.18 -31.05 20.04
C VAL A 368 13.60 -31.40 21.45
N SER A 369 12.93 -30.82 22.45
CA SER A 369 13.18 -31.17 23.86
C SER A 369 12.85 -32.64 24.10
N VAL A 370 13.79 -33.39 24.67
CA VAL A 370 13.57 -34.78 25.11
C VAL A 370 12.83 -34.85 26.45
N GLN A 371 12.64 -33.72 27.14
CA GLN A 371 11.83 -33.62 28.36
C GLN A 371 10.61 -32.73 28.11
N ALA A 372 9.41 -33.28 28.30
CA ALA A 372 8.19 -32.50 28.37
C ALA A 372 8.20 -31.62 29.63
N GLU A 373 7.81 -30.36 29.50
CA GLU A 373 7.40 -29.46 30.61
C GLU A 373 8.50 -28.93 31.56
N LYS A 374 9.59 -28.35 31.03
CA LYS A 374 10.37 -27.35 31.80
C LYS A 374 10.46 -26.03 31.07
N GLU A 375 10.12 -24.95 31.78
CA GLU A 375 10.21 -23.56 31.30
C GLU A 375 11.66 -23.07 31.15
N SER A 376 12.66 -23.81 31.64
CA SER A 376 14.07 -23.46 31.50
C SER A 376 14.73 -24.14 30.30
N TRP A 377 15.19 -23.33 29.34
CA TRP A 377 15.96 -23.78 28.18
C TRP A 377 17.33 -24.29 28.60
N ASN A 378 17.56 -25.61 28.54
CA ASN A 378 18.87 -26.24 28.69
C ASN A 378 19.24 -26.98 27.41
N THR A 379 20.35 -26.58 26.77
CA THR A 379 20.79 -27.09 25.47
C THR A 379 21.17 -28.58 25.47
N LYS A 380 21.31 -29.19 26.65
CA LYS A 380 21.64 -30.62 26.83
C LYS A 380 20.42 -31.55 26.75
N ASP A 381 19.20 -31.00 26.81
CA ASP A 381 17.96 -31.78 26.86
C ASP A 381 17.23 -31.78 25.50
N TYR A 382 17.95 -31.67 24.38
CA TYR A 382 17.38 -31.60 23.03
C TYR A 382 18.02 -32.64 22.08
N GLU A 383 17.19 -33.34 21.31
CA GLU A 383 17.62 -34.09 20.12
C GLU A 383 17.61 -33.16 18.92
N TYR A 384 18.75 -33.05 18.24
CA TYR A 384 18.93 -32.12 17.13
C TYR A 384 18.68 -32.81 15.79
N PHE A 385 18.02 -32.11 14.88
CA PHE A 385 17.81 -32.61 13.53
C PHE A 385 19.09 -32.53 12.70
N GLU A 386 19.28 -33.50 11.82
CA GLU A 386 20.37 -33.47 10.84
C GLU A 386 20.05 -32.48 9.69
N PHE A 387 20.99 -31.55 9.48
CA PHE A 387 20.96 -30.61 8.37
C PHE A 387 21.37 -31.30 7.08
N ASP A 388 20.63 -31.01 6.01
CA ASP A 388 20.84 -31.51 4.67
C ASP A 388 21.03 -30.29 3.75
N PRO A 389 22.25 -30.03 3.26
CA PRO A 389 22.51 -28.90 2.37
C PRO A 389 21.91 -29.09 0.97
N GLU A 390 21.41 -30.27 0.61
CA GLU A 390 20.90 -30.59 -0.72
C GLU A 390 19.37 -30.46 -0.81
N HIS A 391 18.65 -30.57 0.32
CA HIS A 391 17.19 -30.49 0.36
C HIS A 391 16.69 -29.52 1.42
N TRP A 392 15.89 -28.54 0.99
CA TRP A 392 15.23 -27.63 1.91
C TRP A 392 14.28 -28.38 2.85
N LYS A 393 14.30 -28.00 4.14
CA LYS A 393 13.33 -28.43 5.15
C LYS A 393 12.80 -27.19 5.85
N ASP A 394 11.48 -27.10 6.03
CA ASP A 394 10.83 -25.88 6.57
C ASP A 394 11.40 -25.41 7.91
N TRP A 395 11.81 -26.37 8.75
CA TRP A 395 12.39 -26.09 10.07
C TRP A 395 13.70 -25.29 10.02
N TYR A 396 14.41 -25.26 8.88
CA TYR A 396 15.62 -24.45 8.70
C TYR A 396 15.38 -22.96 8.97
N SER A 397 14.15 -22.49 8.71
CA SER A 397 13.72 -21.10 8.89
C SER A 397 13.15 -20.79 10.27
N GLU A 398 12.95 -21.79 11.15
CA GLU A 398 12.34 -21.58 12.47
C GLU A 398 13.23 -20.70 13.37
N LYS A 399 12.61 -19.82 14.15
CA LYS A 399 13.32 -18.91 15.08
C LYS A 399 13.35 -19.45 16.51
N GLU A 400 12.23 -19.98 16.99
CA GLU A 400 11.97 -20.21 18.41
C GLU A 400 12.68 -21.45 18.99
N LYS A 401 13.20 -22.33 18.13
CA LYS A 401 13.87 -23.59 18.51
C LYS A 401 15.29 -23.73 17.93
N GLY A 402 15.88 -22.60 17.56
CA GLY A 402 17.22 -22.53 16.98
C GLY A 402 18.29 -22.11 18.01
N ILE A 403 19.47 -22.70 17.89
CA ILE A 403 20.69 -22.29 18.62
C ILE A 403 21.79 -21.99 17.61
N CYS A 404 22.52 -20.91 17.82
CA CYS A 404 23.67 -20.54 17.00
C CYS A 404 24.79 -21.58 17.11
N ILE A 405 25.34 -21.97 15.96
CA ILE A 405 26.54 -22.78 15.77
C ILE A 405 27.37 -22.17 14.64
N ASN A 406 28.65 -22.56 14.52
CA ASN A 406 29.55 -22.07 13.46
C ASN A 406 29.58 -20.52 13.36
N SER A 407 29.32 -19.86 14.48
CA SER A 407 29.12 -18.41 14.63
C SER A 407 30.12 -17.81 15.62
N GLY A 408 31.12 -18.60 16.05
CA GLY A 408 32.19 -18.13 16.92
C GLY A 408 31.67 -17.77 18.30
N LYS A 409 31.83 -16.51 18.72
CA LYS A 409 31.42 -16.07 20.06
C LYS A 409 29.90 -16.06 20.30
N TYR A 410 29.10 -16.22 19.25
CA TYR A 410 27.64 -16.31 19.37
C TYR A 410 27.16 -17.75 19.53
N ASP A 411 28.04 -18.75 19.41
CA ASP A 411 27.68 -20.15 19.56
C ASP A 411 27.00 -20.41 20.91
N GLY A 412 25.90 -21.17 20.88
CA GLY A 412 25.08 -21.46 22.06
C GLY A 412 23.98 -20.44 22.36
N LEU A 413 23.96 -19.27 21.72
CA LEU A 413 22.89 -18.29 21.90
C LEU A 413 21.61 -18.70 21.16
N THR A 414 20.47 -18.46 21.79
CA THR A 414 19.14 -18.53 21.16
C THR A 414 18.84 -17.25 20.38
N TYR A 415 17.75 -17.24 19.62
CA TYR A 415 17.40 -16.17 18.66
C TYR A 415 17.56 -14.74 19.21
N GLN A 416 16.81 -14.34 20.25
CA GLN A 416 16.82 -12.95 20.71
C GLN A 416 18.18 -12.54 21.32
N PRO A 417 18.81 -13.34 22.21
CA PRO A 417 20.17 -13.05 22.67
C PRO A 417 21.20 -12.93 21.55
N ALA A 418 21.11 -13.76 20.51
CA ALA A 418 22.00 -13.69 19.35
C ALA A 418 21.81 -12.41 18.55
N VAL A 419 20.56 -12.04 18.25
CA VAL A 419 20.21 -10.77 17.57
C VAL A 419 20.76 -9.57 18.36
N ASP A 420 20.59 -9.57 19.68
CA ASP A 420 21.04 -8.48 20.56
C ASP A 420 22.58 -8.37 20.58
N ALA A 421 23.26 -9.50 20.73
CA ALA A 421 24.72 -9.56 20.74
C ALA A 421 25.31 -9.10 19.39
N ILE A 422 24.78 -9.59 18.28
CA ILE A 422 25.21 -9.24 16.92
C ILE A 422 24.95 -7.76 16.64
N ALA A 423 23.76 -7.25 16.96
CA ALA A 423 23.45 -5.84 16.78
C ALA A 423 24.40 -4.93 17.58
N SER A 424 24.71 -5.30 18.83
CA SER A 424 25.64 -4.55 19.69
C SER A 424 27.07 -4.53 19.12
N ASP A 425 27.54 -5.64 18.54
CA ASP A 425 28.84 -5.69 17.89
C ASP A 425 28.91 -4.86 16.61
N LEU A 426 27.86 -4.92 15.79
CA LEU A 426 27.75 -4.13 14.57
C LEU A 426 27.71 -2.63 14.90
N GLU A 427 26.99 -2.24 15.95
CA GLU A 427 26.91 -0.85 16.40
C GLU A 427 28.27 -0.33 16.88
N ARG A 428 29.02 -1.13 17.65
CA ARG A 428 30.42 -0.79 18.03
C ARG A 428 31.32 -0.57 16.82
N LYS A 429 31.08 -1.29 15.72
CA LYS A 429 31.82 -1.13 14.45
C LYS A 429 31.26 -0.01 13.56
N SER A 430 30.18 0.66 13.95
CA SER A 430 29.41 1.58 13.08
C SER A 430 28.94 0.93 11.78
N LEU A 431 28.69 -0.39 11.81
CA LEU A 431 28.26 -1.22 10.68
C LEU A 431 26.87 -1.81 10.90
N GLY A 432 26.11 -1.31 11.86
CA GLY A 432 24.71 -1.71 11.99
C GLY A 432 24.05 -1.22 13.25
N LYS A 433 22.73 -1.36 13.30
CA LYS A 433 21.88 -1.02 14.45
C LYS A 433 20.54 -1.70 14.33
N LYS A 434 19.86 -1.90 15.47
CA LYS A 434 18.46 -2.33 15.45
C LYS A 434 17.61 -1.28 14.72
N ARG A 435 16.65 -1.76 13.92
CA ARG A 435 15.76 -0.91 13.13
C ARG A 435 14.39 -1.57 13.00
N VAL A 436 13.34 -0.74 13.04
CA VAL A 436 12.00 -1.15 12.62
C VAL A 436 11.82 -0.77 11.16
N GLN A 437 11.34 -1.70 10.36
CA GLN A 437 10.97 -1.50 8.98
C GLN A 437 9.48 -1.77 8.79
N TRP A 438 8.91 -1.12 7.80
CA TRP A 438 7.51 -1.23 7.43
C TRP A 438 7.43 -1.65 5.97
N ARG A 439 6.54 -2.60 5.67
CA ARG A 439 6.17 -2.90 4.28
C ARG A 439 5.35 -1.74 3.68
N LEU A 440 4.53 -1.09 4.50
CA LEU A 440 3.78 0.10 4.11
C LEU A 440 4.70 1.17 3.51
N ARG A 441 4.27 1.74 2.39
CA ARG A 441 4.94 2.86 1.74
C ARG A 441 4.10 4.11 1.81
N ASP A 442 4.74 5.26 1.64
CA ASP A 442 4.03 6.53 1.56
C ASP A 442 3.08 6.55 0.36
N TRP A 443 1.92 7.18 0.55
CA TRP A 443 0.84 7.14 -0.41
C TRP A 443 1.02 8.21 -1.49
N GLY A 444 1.33 7.78 -2.71
CA GLY A 444 1.42 8.68 -3.87
C GLY A 444 0.03 9.15 -4.31
N ILE A 445 -0.25 10.45 -4.17
CA ILE A 445 -1.59 11.02 -4.39
C ILE A 445 -1.71 11.81 -5.70
N SER A 446 -0.61 12.20 -6.33
CA SER A 446 -0.65 12.91 -7.63
C SER A 446 -1.13 12.00 -8.76
N ARG A 447 -1.99 12.52 -9.64
CA ARG A 447 -2.45 11.85 -10.86
C ARG A 447 -2.37 12.83 -12.04
N GLN A 448 -1.93 12.37 -13.19
CA GLN A 448 -1.79 13.17 -14.42
C GLN A 448 -3.12 13.17 -15.20
N ARG A 449 -4.21 13.49 -14.49
CA ARG A 449 -5.58 13.39 -14.99
C ARG A 449 -6.36 14.65 -14.67
N TYR A 450 -7.36 14.95 -15.48
CA TYR A 450 -8.12 16.20 -15.37
C TYR A 450 -9.23 16.10 -14.34
N TRP A 451 -10.01 15.02 -14.37
CA TRP A 451 -11.19 14.89 -13.52
C TRP A 451 -10.85 14.50 -12.08
N GLY A 452 -10.27 15.44 -11.33
CA GLY A 452 -9.86 15.28 -9.94
C GLY A 452 -9.67 16.63 -9.24
N THR A 453 -9.44 16.60 -7.93
CA THR A 453 -9.15 17.80 -7.15
C THR A 453 -7.83 18.45 -7.60
N PRO A 454 -7.83 19.73 -8.02
CA PRO A 454 -6.59 20.44 -8.29
C PRO A 454 -5.71 20.53 -7.03
N VAL A 455 -4.43 20.23 -7.17
CA VAL A 455 -3.45 20.37 -6.07
C VAL A 455 -3.21 21.87 -5.85
N PRO A 456 -3.40 22.42 -4.63
CA PRO A 456 -3.37 23.86 -4.37
C PRO A 456 -1.93 24.39 -4.23
N ILE A 457 -1.11 24.20 -5.27
CA ILE A 457 0.28 24.66 -5.37
C ILE A 457 0.46 25.43 -6.67
N VAL A 458 1.07 26.60 -6.58
CA VAL A 458 1.54 27.41 -7.71
C VAL A 458 3.03 27.15 -7.92
N HIS A 459 3.44 26.90 -9.16
CA HIS A 459 4.85 26.76 -9.52
C HIS A 459 5.41 28.09 -10.01
N CYS A 460 6.16 28.78 -9.15
CA CYS A 460 6.85 30.02 -9.50
C CYS A 460 8.28 29.73 -9.95
N GLY A 461 8.69 30.26 -11.10
CA GLY A 461 10.05 30.08 -11.62
C GLY A 461 11.18 30.65 -10.74
N VAL A 462 10.84 31.51 -9.78
CA VAL A 462 11.78 32.11 -8.81
C VAL A 462 11.59 31.54 -7.41
N CYS A 463 10.34 31.39 -6.94
CA CYS A 463 10.03 30.98 -5.57
C CYS A 463 9.93 29.45 -5.39
N GLY A 464 9.86 28.67 -6.48
CA GLY A 464 9.58 27.24 -6.44
C GLY A 464 8.09 26.92 -6.23
N ASP A 465 7.81 25.87 -5.46
CA ASP A 465 6.46 25.41 -5.17
C ASP A 465 5.84 26.24 -4.03
N VAL A 466 4.86 27.08 -4.35
CA VAL A 466 4.20 28.00 -3.40
C VAL A 466 2.77 27.52 -3.11
N PRO A 467 2.41 27.28 -1.84
CA PRO A 467 1.04 26.90 -1.50
C PRO A 467 0.03 28.04 -1.71
N VAL A 468 -1.16 27.72 -2.23
CA VAL A 468 -2.25 28.70 -2.40
C VAL A 468 -2.79 29.14 -1.02
N PRO A 469 -3.02 30.43 -0.76
CA PRO A 469 -3.60 30.91 0.50
C PRO A 469 -5.01 30.37 0.77
N ASP A 470 -5.36 30.11 2.04
CA ASP A 470 -6.68 29.57 2.44
C ASP A 470 -7.87 30.38 1.91
N ARG A 471 -7.74 31.71 1.87
CA ARG A 471 -8.78 32.62 1.40
C ARG A 471 -9.05 32.52 -0.12
N GLU A 472 -8.12 31.93 -0.86
CA GLU A 472 -8.18 31.75 -2.32
C GLU A 472 -8.64 30.33 -2.69
N LEU A 473 -8.92 29.47 -1.71
CA LEU A 473 -9.54 28.18 -1.95
C LEU A 473 -11.05 28.31 -2.22
N PRO A 474 -11.62 27.49 -3.13
CA PRO A 474 -10.94 26.43 -3.88
C PRO A 474 -10.18 26.91 -5.11
N VAL A 475 -9.09 26.22 -5.47
CA VAL A 475 -8.60 26.22 -6.86
C VAL A 475 -9.62 25.45 -7.69
N VAL A 476 -10.45 26.16 -8.43
CA VAL A 476 -11.60 25.60 -9.15
C VAL A 476 -11.15 24.85 -10.39
N LEU A 477 -11.57 23.59 -10.52
CA LEU A 477 -11.39 22.81 -11.74
C LEU A 477 -12.35 23.34 -12.83
N PRO A 478 -11.87 23.69 -14.04
CA PRO A 478 -12.74 23.94 -15.19
C PRO A 478 -13.62 22.72 -15.47
N GLU A 479 -14.87 22.89 -15.90
CA GLU A 479 -15.81 21.76 -16.07
C GLU A 479 -16.17 21.47 -17.54
N ASP A 480 -15.79 22.37 -18.45
CA ASP A 480 -16.13 22.35 -19.87
C ASP A 480 -15.12 21.61 -20.75
N LEU A 481 -13.97 21.19 -20.20
CA LEU A 481 -12.95 20.50 -20.96
C LEU A 481 -13.35 19.04 -21.24
N VAL A 482 -13.04 18.59 -22.47
CA VAL A 482 -13.20 17.21 -22.91
C VAL A 482 -11.82 16.60 -23.08
N PRO A 483 -11.42 15.61 -22.25
CA PRO A 483 -10.14 14.93 -22.42
C PRO A 483 -10.09 14.18 -23.77
N ASP A 484 -8.97 14.31 -24.48
CA ASP A 484 -8.75 13.71 -25.81
C ASP A 484 -7.82 12.48 -25.78
N GLY A 485 -7.38 12.07 -24.59
CA GLY A 485 -6.46 10.95 -24.37
C GLY A 485 -4.97 11.26 -24.59
N THR A 486 -4.61 12.48 -24.99
CA THR A 486 -3.22 12.89 -25.26
C THR A 486 -2.53 13.55 -24.05
N GLY A 487 -3.03 13.30 -22.84
CA GLY A 487 -2.56 13.86 -21.57
C GLY A 487 -3.59 14.70 -20.84
N ASN A 488 -3.18 15.38 -19.76
CA ASN A 488 -4.07 16.18 -18.93
C ASN A 488 -4.45 17.51 -19.63
N PRO A 489 -5.72 17.76 -19.98
CA PRO A 489 -6.14 18.99 -20.66
C PRO A 489 -5.87 20.27 -19.86
N LEU A 490 -5.73 20.21 -18.53
CA LEU A 490 -5.35 21.37 -17.71
C LEU A 490 -4.01 21.96 -18.15
N ALA A 491 -3.04 21.11 -18.49
CA ALA A 491 -1.70 21.56 -18.91
C ALA A 491 -1.72 22.38 -20.21
N LYS A 492 -2.78 22.23 -21.01
CA LYS A 492 -2.98 22.94 -22.28
C LYS A 492 -3.99 24.08 -22.17
N THR A 493 -4.42 24.44 -20.96
CA THR A 493 -5.48 25.43 -20.73
C THR A 493 -4.88 26.70 -20.10
N PRO A 494 -4.52 27.73 -20.89
CA PRO A 494 -3.86 28.94 -20.39
C PRO A 494 -4.64 29.66 -19.29
N SER A 495 -5.97 29.67 -19.37
CA SER A 495 -6.85 30.29 -18.37
C SER A 495 -6.79 29.61 -17.00
N PHE A 496 -6.26 28.39 -16.91
CA PHE A 496 -6.08 27.66 -15.66
C PHE A 496 -4.64 27.70 -15.16
N VAL A 497 -3.65 27.54 -16.07
CA VAL A 497 -2.22 27.45 -15.67
C VAL A 497 -1.54 28.81 -15.49
N ASN A 498 -2.07 29.88 -16.09
CA ASN A 498 -1.53 31.23 -15.93
C ASN A 498 -2.30 31.94 -14.82
N CYS A 499 -1.68 32.07 -13.66
CA CYS A 499 -2.17 32.81 -12.50
C CYS A 499 -1.61 34.23 -12.43
#